data_AF-A0A099KD15-F1
#
_entry.id   AF-A0A099KD15-F1
#
_cell.length_a   1.000
_cell.length_b   1.000
_cell.length_c   1.000
_cell.angle_alpha   90.00
_cell.angle_beta   90.00
_cell.angle_gamma   90.00
#
_symmetry.space_group_name_H-M   'P 1'
#
loop_
_entity.id
_entity.type
_entity.pdbx_description
1 polymer ?
#
loop_
_entity_poly.entity_id
_entity_poly.type
_entity_poly.pdbx_seq_one_letter_code
_entity_poly.pdbx_strand_id
1 'polypeptide(L)'
;MSLADLKKQRPTKTKRTFTVDEFIDGATNYATGNPEFIDADMHMQAQTELLSRKIAEKIEPCKDKPFKRATFTLSEDIISQLNELSAKTSISKSRLLRILVNNFYYLENPNELIVSKVK
;
A
#
# COMPACT_ATOMS: atom_id res chain seq x y z
N MET A 1 34.89 42.34 11.70
CA MET A 1 33.52 41.81 11.71
C MET A 1 32.78 42.48 12.85
N SER A 2 31.74 43.29 12.57
CA SER A 2 31.03 44.10 13.57
C SER A 2 29.95 43.29 14.28
N LEU A 3 29.83 43.42 15.61
CA LEU A 3 28.87 42.66 16.42
C LEU A 3 27.40 43.07 16.22
N ALA A 4 27.12 44.03 15.34
CA ALA A 4 25.78 44.52 15.04
C ALA A 4 24.89 43.48 14.32
N ASP A 5 25.48 42.48 13.66
CA ASP A 5 24.74 41.49 12.85
C ASP A 5 24.17 40.32 13.67
N LEU A 6 24.53 40.19 14.95
CA LEU A 6 24.00 39.12 15.82
C LEU A 6 22.65 39.45 16.49
N LYS A 7 21.98 40.53 16.10
CA LYS A 7 20.63 40.83 16.60
C LYS A 7 19.64 39.82 16.01
N LYS A 8 19.28 38.79 16.79
CA LYS A 8 18.19 37.86 16.46
C LYS A 8 16.87 38.63 16.33
N GLN A 9 16.44 38.88 15.10
CA GLN A 9 15.18 39.54 14.78
C GLN A 9 13.97 38.59 14.71
N ARG A 10 14.15 37.29 14.98
CA ARG A 10 13.07 36.29 14.90
C ARG A 10 12.58 35.92 16.30
N PRO A 11 11.26 35.83 16.54
CA PRO A 11 10.72 35.43 17.83
C PRO A 11 11.23 34.03 18.20
N THR A 12 11.64 33.86 19.45
CA THR A 12 12.06 32.55 19.95
C THR A 12 10.83 31.64 20.02
N LYS A 13 10.87 30.51 19.30
CA LYS A 13 9.80 29.53 19.35
C LYS A 13 9.63 29.05 20.79
N THR A 14 8.38 28.90 21.23
CA THR A 14 8.05 28.37 22.56
C THR A 14 8.71 27.01 22.76
N LYS A 15 9.32 26.81 23.93
CA LYS A 15 9.92 25.52 24.28
C LYS A 15 8.79 24.52 24.46
N ARG A 16 8.72 23.51 23.59
CA ARG A 16 7.79 22.40 23.73
C ARG A 16 8.25 21.52 24.90
N THR A 17 7.30 21.04 25.70
CA THR A 17 7.57 20.00 26.70
C THR A 17 7.59 18.67 25.98
N PHE A 18 8.69 17.94 26.12
CA PHE A 18 8.99 16.72 25.38
C PHE A 18 9.03 15.55 26.36
N THR A 19 8.49 14.41 25.96
CA THR A 19 8.50 13.21 26.82
C THR A 19 9.83 12.46 26.72
N VAL A 20 10.13 11.61 27.70
CA VAL A 20 11.38 10.82 27.70
C VAL A 20 11.42 9.87 26.51
N ASP A 21 10.30 9.24 26.19
CA ASP A 21 10.22 8.28 25.07
C ASP A 21 10.44 8.98 23.72
N GLU A 22 9.86 10.17 23.51
CA GLU A 22 10.05 10.97 22.30
C GLU A 22 11.53 11.37 22.10
N PHE A 23 12.28 11.57 23.20
CA PHE A 23 13.71 11.86 23.16
C PHE A 23 14.57 10.67 22.81
N ILE A 24 14.22 9.51 23.34
CA ILE A 24 14.92 8.27 23.04
C ILE A 24 14.73 7.94 21.55
N ASP A 25 13.52 8.08 21.02
CA ASP A 25 13.23 7.81 19.61
C ASP A 25 13.90 8.83 18.68
N GLY A 26 13.88 10.12 19.03
CA GLY A 26 14.61 11.14 18.28
C GLY A 26 16.12 10.91 18.24
N ALA A 27 16.71 10.45 19.35
CA ALA A 27 18.13 10.15 19.44
C ALA A 27 18.52 8.92 18.62
N THR A 28 17.70 7.87 18.62
CA THR A 28 17.96 6.65 17.82
C THR A 28 17.86 6.93 16.32
N ASN A 29 16.87 7.71 15.90
CA ASN A 29 16.73 8.15 14.51
C ASN A 29 17.88 9.04 14.05
N TYR A 30 18.38 9.93 14.92
CA TYR A 30 19.58 10.73 14.62
C TYR A 30 20.84 9.86 14.48
N ALA A 31 21.04 8.90 15.39
CA ALA A 31 22.19 8.00 15.35
C ALA A 31 22.21 7.11 14.09
N THR A 32 21.04 6.75 13.58
CA THR A 32 20.88 5.98 12.33
C THR A 32 20.95 6.84 11.07
N GLY A 33 21.08 8.16 11.19
CA GLY A 33 21.22 9.10 10.07
C GLY A 33 19.91 9.51 9.41
N ASN A 34 18.77 9.26 10.05
CA ASN A 34 17.43 9.61 9.55
C ASN A 34 16.78 10.67 10.45
N PRO A 35 17.15 11.96 10.32
CA PRO A 35 16.56 13.01 11.15
C PRO A 35 15.15 13.36 10.65
N GLU A 36 14.12 12.69 11.19
CA GLU A 36 12.74 13.14 11.02
C GLU A 36 12.50 14.39 11.87
N PHE A 37 12.10 15.49 11.23
CA PHE A 37 11.66 16.69 11.94
C PHE A 37 10.24 16.46 12.45
N ILE A 38 10.10 16.25 13.76
CA ILE A 38 8.84 15.92 14.40
C ILE A 38 7.99 17.19 14.56
N ASP A 39 7.12 17.46 13.58
CA ASP A 39 5.95 18.30 13.79
C ASP A 39 4.80 17.42 14.27
N ALA A 40 4.29 17.68 15.48
CA ALA A 40 3.35 16.81 16.20
C ALA A 40 2.03 16.55 15.44
N ASP A 41 1.62 17.44 14.52
CA ASP A 41 0.46 17.23 13.66
C ASP A 41 0.66 16.12 12.61
N MET A 42 1.91 15.73 12.33
CA MET A 42 2.24 14.65 11.38
C MET A 42 2.17 13.26 12.02
N HIS A 43 2.22 13.11 13.33
CA HIS A 43 2.37 11.79 13.97
C HIS A 43 1.10 10.93 13.94
N MET A 44 -0.10 11.55 13.87
CA MET A 44 -1.35 10.81 13.64
C MET A 44 -1.50 10.38 12.18
N GLN A 45 -1.03 11.20 11.24
CA GLN A 45 -1.05 10.88 9.81
C GLN A 45 0.02 9.84 9.46
N ALA A 46 1.21 9.92 10.07
CA ALA A 46 2.30 8.97 9.88
C ALA A 46 1.93 7.55 10.35
N GLN A 47 1.17 7.40 11.44
CA GLN A 47 0.70 6.08 11.87
C GLN A 47 -0.27 5.45 10.86
N THR A 48 -1.19 6.26 10.29
CA THR A 48 -2.08 5.79 9.22
C THR A 48 -1.33 5.50 7.90
N GLU A 49 -0.29 6.27 7.58
CA GLU A 49 0.56 6.05 6.42
C GLU A 49 1.49 4.83 6.59
N LEU A 50 1.99 4.55 7.78
CA LEU A 50 2.83 3.38 8.03
C LEU A 50 2.00 2.09 7.94
N LEU A 51 0.75 2.11 8.38
CA LEU A 51 -0.19 1.00 8.17
C LEU A 51 -0.49 0.79 6.68
N SER A 52 -0.73 1.86 5.93
CA SER A 52 -0.98 1.77 4.49
C SER A 52 0.26 1.36 3.68
N ARG A 53 1.46 1.79 4.08
CA ARG A 53 2.75 1.35 3.51
C ARG A 53 3.04 -0.11 3.82
N LYS A 54 2.79 -0.61 5.04
CA LYS A 54 2.92 -2.04 5.35
C LYS A 54 1.95 -2.92 4.55
N ILE A 55 0.74 -2.42 4.28
CA ILE A 55 -0.20 -3.07 3.35
C ILE A 55 0.33 -3.03 1.91
N ALA A 56 0.93 -1.91 1.49
CA ALA A 56 1.51 -1.75 0.16
C ALA A 56 2.82 -2.55 -0.06
N GLU A 57 3.65 -2.75 0.97
CA GLU A 57 4.89 -3.54 0.91
C GLU A 57 4.60 -5.04 0.81
N LYS A 58 3.49 -5.52 1.38
CA LYS A 58 2.99 -6.90 1.15
C LYS A 58 2.39 -7.08 -0.25
N ILE A 59 2.01 -5.99 -0.90
CA ILE A 59 1.61 -5.98 -2.30
C ILE A 59 2.91 -5.77 -3.10
N GLU A 60 3.70 -6.84 -3.22
CA GLU A 60 4.75 -6.88 -4.24
C GLU A 60 4.13 -6.32 -5.54
N PRO A 61 4.63 -5.20 -6.08
CA PRO A 61 4.13 -4.69 -7.35
C PRO A 61 4.35 -5.82 -8.33
N CYS A 62 3.25 -6.45 -8.74
CA CYS A 62 3.26 -7.69 -9.50
C CYS A 62 4.07 -7.41 -10.75
N LYS A 63 5.36 -7.79 -10.70
CA LYS A 63 6.33 -7.58 -11.78
C LYS A 63 5.60 -8.02 -13.03
N ASP A 64 5.47 -7.12 -14.02
CA ASP A 64 4.65 -7.28 -15.23
C ASP A 64 5.14 -8.47 -16.07
N LYS A 65 4.96 -9.67 -15.54
CA LYS A 65 5.27 -10.92 -16.19
C LYS A 65 4.16 -11.12 -17.23
N PRO A 66 4.51 -11.49 -18.47
CA PRO A 66 3.50 -11.76 -19.47
C PRO A 66 2.59 -12.90 -18.99
N PHE A 67 1.30 -12.77 -19.29
CA PHE A 67 0.34 -13.84 -19.00
C PHE A 67 0.75 -15.12 -19.75
N LYS A 68 0.81 -16.24 -19.03
CA LYS A 68 1.01 -17.56 -19.64
C LYS A 68 -0.29 -18.02 -20.29
N ARG A 69 -0.20 -18.57 -21.51
CA ARG A 69 -1.35 -19.14 -22.23
C ARG A 69 -1.57 -20.58 -21.76
N ALA A 70 -2.83 -20.99 -21.65
CA ALA A 70 -3.23 -22.34 -21.28
C ALA A 70 -4.44 -22.76 -22.14
N THR A 71 -4.53 -24.06 -22.42
CA THR A 71 -5.65 -24.67 -23.13
C THR A 71 -6.40 -25.57 -22.15
N PHE A 72 -7.71 -25.42 -22.06
CA PHE A 72 -8.56 -26.18 -21.15
C PHE A 72 -9.62 -26.93 -21.95
N THR A 73 -9.96 -28.13 -21.51
CA THR A 73 -11.09 -28.90 -22.04
C THR A 73 -12.33 -28.51 -21.24
N LEU A 74 -13.38 -28.04 -21.93
CA LEU A 74 -14.65 -27.61 -21.33
C LEU A 74 -15.81 -28.29 -22.07
N SER A 75 -16.95 -28.47 -21.40
CA SER A 75 -18.17 -28.93 -22.06
C SER A 75 -18.74 -27.82 -22.96
N GLU A 76 -19.53 -28.22 -23.96
CA GLU A 76 -20.20 -27.30 -24.90
C GLU A 76 -21.12 -26.31 -24.16
N ASP A 77 -21.82 -26.78 -23.13
CA ASP A 77 -22.69 -25.96 -22.29
C ASP A 77 -21.92 -24.85 -21.56
N ILE A 78 -20.73 -25.14 -21.05
CA ILE A 78 -19.91 -24.14 -20.36
C ILE A 78 -19.39 -23.10 -21.36
N ILE A 79 -19.02 -23.54 -22.57
CA ILE A 79 -18.57 -22.62 -23.63
C ILE A 79 -19.70 -21.66 -24.02
N SER A 80 -20.95 -22.14 -24.13
CA SER A 80 -22.10 -21.32 -24.45
C SER A 80 -22.41 -20.31 -23.33
N GLN A 81 -22.42 -20.76 -22.07
CA GLN A 81 -22.61 -19.89 -20.90
C GLN A 81 -21.53 -18.81 -20.80
N LEU A 82 -20.25 -19.17 -21.05
CA LEU A 82 -19.14 -18.22 -21.00
C LEU A 82 -19.25 -17.16 -22.11
N ASN A 83 -19.73 -17.54 -23.29
CA ASN A 83 -20.00 -16.62 -24.40
C ASN A 83 -21.13 -15.65 -24.03
N GLU A 84 -22.25 -16.17 -23.52
CA GLU A 84 -23.40 -15.37 -23.13
C GLU A 84 -23.03 -14.37 -22.02
N LEU A 85 -22.29 -14.83 -21.01
CA LEU A 85 -21.88 -13.98 -19.89
C LEU A 85 -20.88 -12.90 -20.33
N SER A 86 -19.97 -13.23 -21.25
CA SER A 86 -19.06 -12.26 -21.86
C SER A 86 -19.82 -11.18 -22.65
N ALA A 87 -20.87 -11.56 -23.40
CA ALA A 87 -21.72 -10.63 -24.14
C ALA A 87 -22.54 -9.71 -23.20
N LYS A 88 -23.11 -10.28 -22.12
CA LYS A 88 -23.91 -9.52 -21.14
C LYS A 88 -23.08 -8.53 -20.32
N THR A 89 -21.89 -8.95 -19.86
CA THR A 89 -21.06 -8.16 -18.92
C THR A 89 -20.02 -7.29 -19.61
N SER A 90 -19.80 -7.45 -20.92
CA SER A 90 -18.69 -6.85 -21.68
C SER A 90 -17.28 -7.21 -21.15
N ILE A 91 -17.17 -8.23 -20.29
CA ILE A 91 -15.90 -8.74 -19.76
C ILE A 91 -15.39 -9.85 -20.69
N SER A 92 -14.09 -9.85 -20.97
CA SER A 92 -13.49 -10.90 -21.79
C SER A 92 -13.50 -12.26 -21.09
N LYS A 93 -13.66 -13.34 -21.86
CA LYS A 93 -13.70 -14.73 -21.35
C LYS A 93 -12.51 -15.07 -20.44
N SER A 94 -11.31 -14.66 -20.84
CA SER A 94 -10.08 -14.91 -20.07
C SER A 94 -10.08 -14.17 -18.74
N ARG A 95 -10.57 -12.92 -18.70
CA ARG A 95 -10.73 -12.16 -17.46
C ARG A 95 -11.79 -12.79 -16.56
N LEU A 96 -12.88 -13.30 -17.14
CA LEU A 96 -13.92 -13.97 -16.38
C LEU A 96 -13.40 -15.22 -15.66
N LEU A 97 -12.61 -16.05 -16.36
CA LEU A 97 -11.96 -17.21 -15.75
C LEU A 97 -10.98 -16.81 -14.65
N ARG A 98 -10.22 -15.72 -14.82
CA ARG A 98 -9.34 -15.20 -13.75
C ARG A 98 -10.12 -14.81 -12.51
N ILE A 99 -11.25 -14.10 -12.67
CA ILE A 99 -12.12 -13.71 -11.55
C ILE A 99 -12.71 -14.94 -10.88
N LEU A 100 -13.24 -15.88 -11.66
CA LEU A 100 -13.82 -17.12 -11.16
C LEU A 100 -12.82 -17.89 -10.31
N VAL A 101 -11.64 -18.19 -10.87
CA VAL A 101 -10.62 -18.97 -10.16
C VAL A 101 -10.14 -18.24 -8.89
N ASN A 102 -9.97 -16.92 -8.96
CA ASN A 102 -9.59 -16.11 -7.82
C ASN A 102 -10.63 -16.20 -6.69
N ASN A 103 -11.91 -16.01 -7.02
CA ASN A 103 -13.00 -16.11 -6.05
C ASN A 103 -13.07 -17.52 -5.44
N PHE A 104 -13.01 -18.56 -6.26
CA PHE A 104 -13.04 -19.95 -5.77
C PHE A 104 -11.85 -20.27 -4.86
N TYR A 105 -10.65 -19.79 -5.19
CA TYR A 105 -9.45 -20.03 -4.37
C TYR A 105 -9.59 -19.45 -2.96
N TYR A 106 -10.14 -18.23 -2.83
CA TYR A 106 -10.33 -17.59 -1.52
C TYR A 106 -11.54 -18.08 -0.74
N LEU A 107 -12.58 -18.58 -1.42
CA LEU A 107 -13.69 -19.26 -0.75
C LEU A 107 -13.20 -20.50 -0.01
N GLU A 108 -12.27 -21.27 -0.60
CA GLU A 108 -11.67 -22.45 0.03
C GLU A 108 -10.59 -22.08 1.07
N ASN A 109 -9.94 -20.92 0.93
CA ASN A 109 -8.83 -20.47 1.79
C ASN A 109 -9.10 -19.10 2.42
N PRO A 110 -10.03 -19.00 3.39
CA PRO A 110 -10.50 -17.72 3.94
C PRO A 110 -9.42 -16.92 4.69
N ASN A 111 -8.31 -17.56 5.09
CA ASN A 111 -7.22 -16.90 5.82
C ASN A 111 -6.23 -16.15 4.90
N GLU A 112 -6.33 -16.33 3.58
CA GLU A 112 -5.47 -15.66 2.58
C GLU A 112 -6.20 -14.50 1.91
N LEU A 113 -6.86 -13.60 2.64
CA LEU A 113 -7.52 -12.44 2.02
C LEU A 113 -6.49 -11.44 1.46
N ILE A 114 -6.25 -11.48 0.14
CA ILE A 114 -5.61 -10.41 -0.60
C ILE A 114 -6.70 -9.63 -1.35
N VAL A 115 -6.77 -8.31 -1.13
CA VAL A 115 -7.66 -7.40 -1.88
C VAL A 115 -7.33 -7.52 -3.37
N SER A 116 -8.17 -8.25 -4.11
CA SER A 116 -7.83 -8.74 -5.44
C SER A 116 -7.84 -7.60 -6.48
N LYS A 117 -6.65 -7.14 -6.90
CA LYS A 117 -6.49 -6.33 -8.13
C LYS A 117 -6.41 -7.28 -9.34
N VAL A 118 -7.51 -7.94 -9.70
CA VAL A 118 -7.58 -8.76 -10.91
C VAL A 118 -7.65 -7.83 -12.14
N LYS A 119 -6.57 -7.77 -12.93
CA LYS A 119 -6.50 -7.04 -14.21
C LYS A 119 -7.23 -7.79 -15.35
#